data_AF-A0A9X0DNQ0-F1
#
_entry.id   AF-A0A9X0DNQ0-F1
#
_cell.length_a   1.000
_cell.length_b   1.000
_cell.length_c   1.000
_cell.angle_alpha   90.00
_cell.angle_beta   90.00
_cell.angle_gamma   90.00
#
_symmetry.space_group_name_H-M   'P 1'
#
loop_
_entity.id
_entity.type
_entity.pdbx_description
1 polymer ?
#
loop_
_entity_poly.entity_id
_entity_poly.type
_entity_poly.pdbx_seq_one_letter_code
_entity_poly.pdbx_strand_id
1 'polypeptide(L)'
;MAPPRKPQRVAILDPILVDIGHAWGFYRNANDVLERGRLYFGNTKALYSITLAGQTLCVITGAHEIGELYRNSSTITWDNLIKEMYSFVGLSPRSIDSMFSENHEKQAFKDSKVPTRSAHEMTSEYHRQQLLSAANSEKIVQRIIPGLERNLSWNTLKQHPACVRKSANSITLSLWDWCNEVIVKGSTTAYYGPKIFEINPNLPQAMMS
;
A
#
# COMPACT_ATOMS: atom_id res chain seq x y z
N MET A 1 39.15 -6.18 4.65
CA MET A 1 37.90 -6.60 5.30
C MET A 1 37.64 -5.61 6.43
N ALA A 2 36.65 -4.71 6.27
CA ALA A 2 36.36 -3.74 7.31
C ALA A 2 35.70 -4.44 8.51
N PRO A 3 36.02 -4.06 9.77
CA PRO A 3 35.41 -4.68 10.93
C PRO A 3 33.89 -4.40 10.95
N PRO A 4 33.06 -5.33 11.46
CA PRO A 4 31.63 -5.10 11.60
C PRO A 4 31.39 -3.89 12.52
N ARG A 5 30.62 -2.91 12.03
CA ARG A 5 30.18 -1.76 12.85
C ARG A 5 29.46 -2.30 14.08
N LYS A 6 29.91 -1.91 15.28
CA LYS A 6 29.19 -2.21 16.53
C LYS A 6 27.74 -1.71 16.38
N PRO A 7 26.73 -2.46 16.86
CA PRO A 7 25.36 -1.98 16.85
C PRO A 7 25.30 -0.64 17.59
N GLN A 8 24.96 0.42 16.87
CA GLN A 8 24.71 1.73 17.48
C GLN A 8 23.54 1.55 18.44
N ARG A 9 23.73 1.91 19.72
CA ARG A 9 22.61 2.01 20.66
C ARG A 9 21.61 2.99 20.06
N VAL A 10 20.44 2.49 19.69
CA VAL A 10 19.34 3.31 19.20
C VAL A 10 18.91 4.22 20.34
N ALA A 11 18.84 5.53 20.09
CA ALA A 11 18.39 6.47 21.10
C ALA A 11 16.89 6.20 21.40
N ILE A 12 16.55 6.05 22.68
CA ILE A 12 15.20 5.71 23.14
C ILE A 12 14.56 7.00 23.68
N LEU A 13 13.36 7.35 23.21
CA LEU A 13 12.53 8.37 23.88
C LEU A 13 11.98 7.78 25.19
N ASP A 14 12.18 8.47 26.32
CA ASP A 14 11.96 7.96 27.68
C ASP A 14 10.58 7.30 27.91
N PRO A 15 10.45 6.17 28.63
CA PRO A 15 9.32 5.24 28.46
C PRO A 15 8.05 5.56 29.27
N ILE A 16 8.09 6.44 30.27
CA ILE A 16 7.06 6.42 31.34
C ILE A 16 5.93 7.45 31.14
N LEU A 17 6.13 8.49 30.33
CA LEU A 17 5.06 9.45 29.93
C LEU A 17 4.52 9.22 28.51
N VAL A 18 5.03 8.20 27.82
CA VAL A 18 5.06 8.10 26.36
C VAL A 18 4.04 7.11 25.79
N ASP A 19 3.68 6.04 26.49
CA ASP A 19 2.97 4.91 25.87
C ASP A 19 1.53 5.27 25.41
N ILE A 20 0.82 6.12 26.15
CA ILE A 20 -0.52 6.62 25.76
C ILE A 20 -0.40 7.87 24.86
N GLY A 21 0.57 8.76 25.14
CA GLY A 21 0.73 10.03 24.44
C GLY A 21 1.24 9.89 23.01
N HIS A 22 2.20 9.00 22.77
CA HIS A 22 2.68 8.71 21.41
C HIS A 22 1.71 7.84 20.64
N ALA A 23 1.06 6.84 21.27
CA ALA A 23 0.06 6.03 20.57
C ALA A 23 -1.13 6.91 20.08
N TRP A 24 -1.65 7.78 20.95
CA TRP A 24 -2.73 8.70 20.58
C TRP A 24 -2.27 9.78 19.59
N GLY A 25 -1.07 10.35 19.79
CA GLY A 25 -0.49 11.30 18.86
C GLY A 25 -0.24 10.70 17.48
N PHE A 26 0.24 9.47 17.41
CA PHE A 26 0.55 8.76 16.18
C PHE A 26 -0.74 8.38 15.44
N TYR A 27 -1.78 7.95 16.17
CA TYR A 27 -3.09 7.68 15.59
C TYR A 27 -3.73 8.93 14.94
N ARG A 28 -3.59 10.12 15.56
CA ARG A 28 -4.14 11.36 15.00
C ARG A 28 -3.27 11.94 13.88
N ASN A 29 -1.95 11.89 14.04
CA ASN A 29 -0.99 12.45 13.11
C ASN A 29 0.39 11.81 13.29
N ALA A 30 0.62 10.67 12.62
CA ALA A 30 1.90 9.97 12.64
C ALA A 30 3.06 10.87 12.17
N ASN A 31 2.84 11.73 11.17
CA ASN A 31 3.86 12.62 10.65
C ASN A 31 4.36 13.62 11.71
N ASP A 32 3.45 14.19 12.51
CA ASP A 32 3.82 15.10 13.60
C ASP A 32 4.67 14.40 14.67
N VAL A 33 4.31 13.17 15.06
CA VAL A 33 5.08 12.39 16.03
C VAL A 33 6.48 12.07 15.52
N LEU A 34 6.59 11.65 14.25
CA LEU A 34 7.87 11.38 13.62
C LEU A 34 8.71 12.65 13.48
N GLU A 35 8.11 13.78 13.09
CA GLU A 35 8.80 15.07 12.98
C GLU A 35 9.32 15.56 14.32
N ARG A 36 8.51 15.47 15.40
CA ARG A 36 8.96 15.81 16.75
C ARG A 36 10.10 14.91 17.22
N GLY A 37 10.03 13.61 16.97
CA GLY A 37 11.14 12.69 17.28
C GLY A 37 12.41 13.08 16.54
N ARG A 38 12.29 13.40 15.25
CA ARG A 38 13.42 13.83 14.42
C ARG A 38 14.05 15.13 14.92
N LEU A 39 13.25 16.11 15.33
CA LEU A 39 13.72 17.36 15.92
C LEU A 39 14.35 17.15 17.31
N TYR A 40 13.76 16.30 18.15
CA TYR A 40 14.27 15.98 19.48
C TYR A 40 15.69 15.40 19.44
N PHE A 41 15.99 14.54 18.47
CA PHE A 41 17.33 13.99 18.25
C PHE A 41 18.23 14.85 17.35
N GLY A 42 17.92 16.14 17.22
CA GLY A 42 18.75 17.11 16.52
C GLY A 42 18.79 16.97 15.00
N ASN A 43 17.82 16.26 14.40
CA ASN A 43 17.67 16.04 12.97
C ASN A 43 18.95 15.51 12.27
N THR A 44 19.72 14.71 13.01
CA THR A 44 20.99 14.12 12.56
C THR A 44 20.82 12.99 11.54
N LYS A 45 19.56 12.60 11.26
CA LYS A 45 19.16 11.40 10.50
C LYS A 45 19.62 10.08 11.13
N ALA A 46 20.13 10.12 12.36
CA ALA A 46 20.46 8.93 13.13
C ALA A 46 19.19 8.13 13.46
N LEU A 47 19.37 6.82 13.64
CA LEU A 47 18.32 5.90 14.08
C LEU A 47 17.84 6.29 15.47
N TYR A 48 16.52 6.28 15.66
CA TYR A 48 15.90 6.42 16.98
C TYR A 48 14.70 5.50 17.11
N SER A 49 14.33 5.17 18.34
CA SER A 49 13.18 4.32 18.62
C SER A 49 12.08 5.10 19.30
N ILE A 50 10.84 4.77 18.95
CA ILE A 50 9.64 5.20 19.66
C ILE A 50 8.90 3.97 20.17
N THR A 51 8.30 4.08 21.36
CA THR A 51 7.38 3.05 21.86
C THR A 51 5.95 3.49 21.59
N LEU A 52 5.19 2.64 20.89
CA LEU A 52 3.77 2.83 20.59
C LEU A 52 3.00 1.59 21.06
N ALA A 53 2.09 1.77 22.02
CA ALA A 53 1.21 0.70 22.51
C ALA A 53 1.97 -0.58 22.90
N GLY A 54 3.07 -0.42 23.63
CA GLY A 54 3.93 -1.54 24.05
C GLY A 54 4.84 -2.13 22.95
N GLN A 55 4.77 -1.65 21.71
CA GLN A 55 5.67 -2.02 20.62
C GLN A 55 6.79 -0.99 20.46
N THR A 56 8.02 -1.44 20.25
CA THR A 56 9.15 -0.54 19.95
C THR A 56 9.36 -0.46 18.45
N LEU A 57 9.10 0.71 17.86
CA LEU A 57 9.35 1.00 16.46
C LEU A 57 10.70 1.69 16.30
N CYS A 58 11.58 1.12 15.48
CA CYS A 58 12.81 1.76 15.06
C CYS A 58 12.52 2.66 13.84
N VAL A 59 12.81 3.96 13.99
CA VAL A 59 12.61 4.97 12.95
C VAL A 59 13.92 5.22 12.22
N ILE A 60 13.87 5.05 10.89
CA ILE A 60 15.01 5.26 9.99
C ILE A 60 14.68 6.42 9.06
N THR A 61 15.48 7.48 9.10
CA THR A 61 15.28 8.68 8.26
C THR A 61 16.46 8.99 7.34
N GLY A 62 17.59 8.32 7.54
CA GLY A 62 18.79 8.44 6.70
C GLY A 62 18.68 7.62 5.42
N ALA A 63 18.95 8.25 4.26
CA ALA A 63 18.84 7.61 2.95
C ALA A 63 19.80 6.41 2.79
N HIS A 64 20.98 6.47 3.42
CA HIS A 64 21.95 5.39 3.40
C HIS A 64 21.44 4.17 4.17
N GLU A 65 20.98 4.38 5.41
CA GLU A 65 20.45 3.34 6.30
C GLU A 65 19.19 2.70 5.71
N ILE A 66 18.32 3.50 5.07
CA ILE A 66 17.18 2.99 4.30
C ILE A 66 17.67 2.07 3.17
N GLY A 67 18.71 2.48 2.44
CA GLY A 67 19.29 1.65 1.38
C GLY A 67 19.88 0.33 1.89
N GLU A 68 20.51 0.32 3.06
CA GLU A 68 20.98 -0.91 3.71
C GLU A 68 19.83 -1.80 4.16
N LEU A 69 18.77 -1.22 4.74
CA LEU A 69 17.56 -1.92 5.14
C LEU A 69 16.92 -2.68 3.97
N TYR A 70 16.74 -2.00 2.83
CA TYR A 70 16.15 -2.61 1.63
C TYR A 70 17.01 -3.71 1.01
N ARG A 71 18.34 -3.68 1.20
CA ARG A 71 19.24 -4.76 0.74
C ARG A 71 19.24 -5.98 1.65
N ASN A 72 18.87 -5.81 2.92
CA ASN A 72 18.87 -6.87 3.90
C ASN A 72 17.51 -7.58 3.98
N SER A 73 17.26 -8.47 3.02
CA SER A 73 16.03 -9.26 2.93
C SER A 73 16.03 -10.52 3.81
N SER A 74 17.12 -10.83 4.52
CA SER A 74 17.26 -12.07 5.29
C SER A 74 16.91 -11.92 6.77
N THR A 75 17.00 -10.71 7.33
CA THR A 75 16.71 -10.47 8.76
C THR A 75 15.38 -9.78 9.04
N ILE A 76 14.69 -9.26 8.02
CA ILE A 76 13.44 -8.51 8.17
C ILE A 76 12.33 -9.22 7.40
N THR A 77 11.33 -9.71 8.12
CA THR A 77 10.11 -10.25 7.54
C THR A 77 9.02 -9.17 7.54
N TRP A 78 8.44 -8.91 6.38
CA TRP A 78 7.37 -7.91 6.23
C TRP A 78 5.97 -8.50 6.45
N ASP A 79 5.84 -9.83 6.47
CA ASP A 79 4.57 -10.54 6.52
C ASP A 79 3.71 -10.13 7.72
N ASN A 80 4.30 -9.99 8.91
CA ASN A 80 3.53 -9.60 10.10
C ASN A 80 2.98 -8.17 9.97
N LEU A 81 3.79 -7.25 9.44
CA LEU A 81 3.33 -5.89 9.16
C LEU A 81 2.21 -5.89 8.10
N ILE A 82 2.33 -6.70 7.05
CA ILE A 82 1.31 -6.80 6.00
C ILE A 82 0.01 -7.41 6.56
N LYS A 83 0.09 -8.44 7.41
CA LYS A 83 -1.06 -9.02 8.10
C LYS A 83 -1.76 -8.00 9.00
N GLU A 84 -1.01 -7.18 9.73
CA GLU A 84 -1.55 -6.08 10.52
C GLU A 84 -2.22 -5.03 9.63
N MET A 85 -1.62 -4.66 8.49
CA MET A 85 -2.25 -3.77 7.51
C MET A 85 -3.55 -4.34 6.95
N TYR A 86 -3.59 -5.64 6.64
CA TYR A 86 -4.81 -6.31 6.19
C TYR A 86 -5.91 -6.29 7.26
N SER A 87 -5.55 -6.51 8.53
CA SER A 87 -6.50 -6.38 9.64
C SER A 87 -7.00 -4.94 9.79
N PHE A 88 -6.13 -3.95 9.62
CA PHE A 88 -6.48 -2.54 9.71
C PHE A 88 -7.50 -2.13 8.63
N VAL A 89 -7.35 -2.63 7.41
CA VAL A 89 -8.32 -2.40 6.31
C VAL A 89 -9.55 -3.33 6.37
N GLY A 90 -9.74 -4.04 7.49
CA GLY A 90 -10.98 -4.76 7.79
C GLY A 90 -11.04 -6.22 7.34
N LEU A 91 -9.93 -6.85 6.92
CA LEU A 91 -9.94 -8.28 6.64
C LEU A 91 -10.07 -9.08 7.94
N SER A 92 -10.91 -10.11 7.91
CA SER A 92 -11.05 -11.02 9.05
C SER A 92 -9.75 -11.82 9.27
N PRO A 93 -9.41 -12.21 10.52
CA PRO A 93 -8.26 -13.07 10.79
C PRO A 93 -8.26 -14.35 9.95
N ARG A 94 -9.43 -14.97 9.75
CA ARG A 94 -9.59 -16.14 8.89
C ARG A 94 -9.21 -15.87 7.43
N SER A 95 -9.57 -14.71 6.90
CA SER A 95 -9.22 -14.30 5.52
C SER A 95 -7.72 -14.07 5.39
N ILE A 96 -7.10 -13.45 6.40
CA ILE A 96 -5.67 -13.20 6.45
C ILE A 96 -4.92 -14.54 6.51
N ASP A 97 -5.28 -15.43 7.44
CA ASP A 97 -4.66 -16.75 7.54
C ASP A 97 -4.79 -17.55 6.25
N SER A 98 -5.96 -17.49 5.60
CA SER A 98 -6.17 -18.15 4.31
C SER A 98 -5.27 -17.58 3.21
N MET A 99 -5.08 -16.26 3.14
CA MET A 99 -4.21 -15.60 2.14
C MET A 99 -2.74 -15.96 2.29
N PHE A 100 -2.29 -16.19 3.52
CA PHE A 100 -0.90 -16.53 3.85
C PHE A 100 -0.66 -18.03 4.02
N SER A 101 -1.71 -18.87 3.95
CA SER A 101 -1.55 -20.31 3.98
C SER A 101 -0.87 -20.81 2.69
N GLU A 102 0.03 -21.78 2.80
CA GLU A 102 0.77 -22.38 1.66
C GLU A 102 -0.13 -23.21 0.73
N ASN A 103 -1.35 -23.51 1.17
CA ASN A 103 -2.34 -24.16 0.35
C ASN A 103 -3.07 -23.09 -0.46
N HIS A 104 -3.21 -23.29 -1.78
CA HIS A 104 -4.31 -22.76 -2.64
C HIS A 104 -4.02 -21.99 -3.95
N GLU A 105 -2.85 -22.03 -4.62
CA GLU A 105 -2.80 -21.51 -6.01
C GLU A 105 -2.00 -22.34 -7.03
N LYS A 106 -2.70 -23.13 -7.86
CA LYS A 106 -2.12 -23.72 -9.08
C LYS A 106 -1.92 -22.60 -10.10
N GLN A 107 -0.68 -22.33 -10.51
CA GLN A 107 -0.42 -21.47 -11.66
C GLN A 107 -1.19 -22.00 -12.88
N ALA A 108 -2.08 -21.17 -13.44
CA ALA A 108 -2.95 -21.55 -14.55
C ALA A 108 -2.20 -21.85 -15.88
N PHE A 109 -0.87 -21.71 -15.94
CA PHE A 109 -0.14 -21.67 -17.21
C PHE A 109 0.97 -22.70 -17.43
N LYS A 110 1.24 -23.63 -16.51
CA LYS A 110 2.11 -24.81 -16.78
C LYS A 110 1.68 -25.99 -15.94
N ASP A 111 1.98 -27.21 -16.40
CA ASP A 111 1.91 -28.49 -15.68
C ASP A 111 2.77 -28.51 -14.40
N SER A 112 2.57 -27.56 -13.48
CA SER A 112 3.18 -27.58 -12.15
C SER A 112 2.26 -28.35 -11.22
N LYS A 113 2.67 -29.57 -10.87
CA LYS A 113 1.90 -30.47 -9.99
C LYS A 113 1.74 -29.96 -8.55
N VAL A 114 2.39 -28.86 -8.14
CA VAL A 114 2.31 -28.35 -6.77
C VAL A 114 2.35 -26.81 -6.76
N PRO A 115 1.28 -26.13 -6.28
CA PRO A 115 1.39 -24.78 -5.69
C PRO A 115 2.33 -24.82 -4.49
N THR A 116 3.43 -24.07 -4.48
CA THR A 116 4.30 -23.97 -3.29
C THR A 116 4.31 -22.57 -2.69
N ARG A 117 3.34 -21.71 -3.08
CA ARG A 117 3.27 -20.31 -2.66
C ARG A 117 1.85 -19.98 -2.22
N SER A 118 1.76 -19.17 -1.18
CA SER A 118 0.52 -18.58 -0.69
C SER A 118 -0.11 -17.63 -1.71
N ALA A 119 -1.41 -17.35 -1.57
CA ALA A 119 -2.11 -16.38 -2.41
C ALA A 119 -1.50 -14.97 -2.30
N HIS A 120 -0.99 -14.61 -1.12
CA HIS A 120 -0.26 -13.37 -0.90
C HIS A 120 1.03 -13.29 -1.76
N GLU A 121 1.85 -14.33 -1.73
CA GLU A 121 3.08 -14.40 -2.53
C GLU A 121 2.79 -14.39 -4.03
N MET A 122 1.73 -15.09 -4.45
CA MET A 122 1.29 -15.10 -5.84
C MET A 122 0.80 -13.72 -6.30
N THR A 123 0.01 -13.03 -5.48
CA THR A 123 -0.43 -11.65 -5.76
C THR A 123 0.76 -10.71 -5.94
N SER A 124 1.74 -10.81 -5.04
CA SER A 124 2.98 -10.02 -5.11
C SER A 124 3.78 -10.35 -6.36
N GLU A 125 3.88 -11.63 -6.73
CA GLU A 125 4.59 -12.08 -7.93
C GLU A 125 3.89 -11.62 -9.23
N TYR A 126 2.55 -11.68 -9.29
CA TYR A 126 1.80 -11.17 -10.44
C TYR A 126 1.99 -9.66 -10.60
N HIS A 127 1.89 -8.90 -9.50
CA HIS A 127 2.12 -7.46 -9.52
C HIS A 127 3.55 -7.13 -9.99
N ARG A 128 4.54 -7.85 -9.45
CA ARG A 128 5.94 -7.73 -9.87
C ARG A 128 6.10 -8.00 -11.36
N GLN A 129 5.56 -9.11 -11.88
CA GLN A 129 5.68 -9.47 -13.29
C GLN A 129 5.05 -8.44 -14.22
N GLN A 130 3.91 -7.86 -13.84
CA GLN A 130 3.23 -6.84 -14.63
C GLN A 130 4.01 -5.52 -14.70
N LEU A 131 4.85 -5.22 -13.71
CA LEU A 131 5.64 -3.99 -13.64
C LEU A 131 7.14 -4.18 -13.92
N LEU A 132 7.61 -5.42 -14.02
CA LEU A 132 9.04 -5.75 -14.08
C LEU A 132 9.77 -5.15 -15.28
N SER A 133 9.06 -5.01 -16.41
CA SER A 133 9.64 -4.51 -17.65
C SER A 133 8.77 -3.40 -18.23
N ALA A 134 9.43 -2.47 -18.94
CA ALA A 134 8.74 -1.41 -19.67
C ALA A 134 7.65 -1.97 -20.60
N ALA A 135 7.93 -3.10 -21.26
CA ALA A 135 6.97 -3.75 -22.14
C ALA A 135 5.73 -4.31 -21.41
N ASN A 136 5.87 -4.74 -20.15
CA ASN A 136 4.74 -5.22 -19.36
C ASN A 136 3.95 -4.06 -18.74
N SER A 137 4.64 -3.04 -18.22
CA SER A 137 3.97 -1.84 -17.70
C SER A 137 3.20 -1.09 -18.79
N GLU A 138 3.74 -1.06 -20.01
CA GLU A 138 3.07 -0.46 -21.17
C GLU A 138 1.73 -1.13 -21.47
N LYS A 139 1.60 -2.45 -21.28
CA LYS A 139 0.32 -3.15 -21.45
C LYS A 139 -0.74 -2.68 -20.47
N ILE A 140 -0.34 -2.31 -19.25
CA ILE A 140 -1.27 -1.72 -18.26
C ILE A 140 -1.68 -0.33 -18.72
N VAL A 141 -0.72 0.51 -19.11
CA VAL A 141 -0.98 1.88 -19.59
C VAL A 141 -1.94 1.87 -20.79
N GLN A 142 -1.72 0.99 -21.76
CA GLN A 142 -2.60 0.83 -22.93
C GLN A 142 -4.02 0.39 -22.59
N ARG A 143 -4.24 -0.23 -21.42
CA ARG A 143 -5.58 -0.57 -20.92
C ARG A 143 -6.24 0.59 -20.19
N ILE A 144 -5.45 1.42 -19.50
CA ILE A 144 -5.95 2.53 -18.69
C ILE A 144 -6.29 3.75 -19.55
N ILE A 145 -5.40 4.14 -20.48
CA ILE A 145 -5.54 5.38 -21.28
C ILE A 145 -6.90 5.47 -22.00
N PRO A 146 -7.36 4.43 -22.75
CA PRO A 146 -8.64 4.52 -23.45
C PRO A 146 -9.83 4.66 -22.49
N GLY A 147 -9.72 4.07 -21.29
CA GLY A 147 -10.71 4.23 -20.23
C GLY A 147 -10.74 5.66 -19.69
N LEU A 148 -9.57 6.27 -19.47
CA LEU A 148 -9.45 7.65 -19.01
C LEU A 148 -9.99 8.64 -20.06
N GLU A 149 -9.59 8.50 -21.32
CA GLU A 149 -10.05 9.35 -22.42
C GLU A 149 -11.57 9.31 -22.58
N ARG A 150 -12.15 8.10 -22.49
CA ARG A 150 -13.61 7.93 -22.51
C ARG A 150 -14.29 8.67 -21.36
N ASN A 151 -13.73 8.56 -20.15
CA ASN A 151 -14.27 9.22 -18.95
C ASN A 151 -14.08 10.74 -18.94
N LEU A 152 -13.18 11.28 -19.77
CA LEU A 152 -13.01 12.71 -20.01
C LEU A 152 -13.93 13.24 -21.13
N SER A 153 -14.63 12.36 -21.86
CA SER A 153 -15.54 12.79 -22.90
C SER A 153 -16.73 13.56 -22.31
N TRP A 154 -17.17 14.60 -23.01
CA TRP A 154 -18.26 15.48 -22.56
C TRP A 154 -19.55 14.73 -22.23
N ASN A 155 -19.88 13.71 -23.04
CA ASN A 155 -21.08 12.90 -22.87
C ASN A 155 -21.00 12.04 -21.59
N THR A 156 -19.84 11.44 -21.31
CA THR A 156 -19.63 10.65 -20.10
C THR A 156 -19.60 11.54 -18.86
N LEU A 157 -18.86 12.65 -18.88
CA LEU A 157 -18.79 13.59 -17.76
C LEU A 157 -20.17 14.17 -17.38
N LYS A 158 -21.01 14.47 -18.37
CA LYS A 158 -22.39 14.95 -18.12
C LYS A 158 -23.27 13.91 -17.43
N GLN A 159 -22.98 12.63 -17.57
CA GLN A 159 -23.80 11.55 -17.01
C GLN A 159 -23.19 10.98 -15.72
N HIS A 160 -21.94 11.33 -15.42
CA HIS A 160 -21.21 10.79 -14.28
C HIS A 160 -21.87 11.18 -12.94
N PRO A 161 -21.94 10.26 -11.94
CA PRO A 161 -22.50 10.55 -10.63
C PRO A 161 -21.83 11.72 -9.90
N ALA A 162 -20.51 11.87 -10.09
CA ALA A 162 -19.75 13.01 -9.58
C ALA A 162 -20.15 14.38 -10.16
N CYS A 163 -20.98 14.43 -11.21
CA CYS A 163 -21.42 15.69 -11.82
C CYS A 163 -22.43 16.41 -10.92
N VAL A 164 -22.05 17.61 -10.47
CA VAL A 164 -22.85 18.46 -9.58
C VAL A 164 -23.72 19.44 -10.36
N ARG A 165 -23.21 19.99 -11.46
CA ARG A 165 -23.95 20.97 -12.28
C ARG A 165 -23.59 20.85 -13.75
N LYS A 166 -24.61 21.00 -14.60
CA LYS A 166 -24.50 20.93 -16.07
C LYS A 166 -24.99 22.24 -16.67
N SER A 167 -24.26 22.77 -17.64
CA SER A 167 -24.70 23.86 -18.50
C SER A 167 -24.44 23.50 -19.98
N ALA A 168 -24.77 24.41 -20.89
CA ALA A 168 -24.51 24.23 -22.31
C ALA A 168 -23.00 24.10 -22.61
N ASN A 169 -22.17 24.86 -21.90
CA ASN A 169 -20.73 25.03 -22.18
C ASN A 169 -19.82 24.67 -21.00
N SER A 170 -20.35 24.24 -19.86
CA SER A 170 -19.58 23.86 -18.68
C SER A 170 -20.18 22.68 -17.92
N ILE A 171 -19.31 21.89 -17.29
CA ILE A 171 -19.66 20.82 -16.37
C ILE A 171 -18.89 21.11 -15.08
N THR A 172 -19.60 21.07 -13.95
CA THR A 172 -18.99 21.12 -12.62
C THR A 172 -19.18 19.76 -11.98
N LEU A 173 -18.09 19.17 -11.47
CA LEU A 173 -18.08 17.85 -10.85
C LEU A 173 -17.18 17.82 -9.62
N SER A 174 -17.40 16.85 -8.74
CA SER A 174 -16.51 16.52 -7.63
C SER A 174 -15.29 15.80 -8.17
N LEU A 175 -14.12 16.46 -8.11
CA LEU A 175 -12.87 15.88 -8.60
C LEU A 175 -12.51 14.61 -7.81
N TRP A 176 -12.77 14.63 -6.49
CA TRP A 176 -12.56 13.47 -5.61
C TRP A 176 -13.38 12.27 -6.06
N ASP A 177 -14.70 12.42 -6.21
CA ASP A 177 -15.58 11.31 -6.57
C ASP A 177 -15.30 10.80 -7.99
N TRP A 178 -14.96 11.69 -8.92
CA TRP A 178 -14.59 11.31 -10.29
C TRP A 178 -13.24 10.57 -10.33
N CYS A 179 -12.19 11.10 -9.68
CA CYS A 179 -10.89 10.42 -9.63
C CYS A 179 -11.01 9.06 -8.97
N ASN A 180 -11.76 8.97 -7.88
CA ASN A 180 -12.01 7.72 -7.19
C ASN A 180 -12.69 6.69 -8.09
N GLU A 181 -13.78 7.05 -8.78
CA GLU A 181 -14.44 6.10 -9.67
C GLU A 181 -13.56 5.75 -10.87
N VAL A 182 -12.98 6.73 -11.56
CA VAL A 182 -12.27 6.52 -12.82
C VAL A 182 -10.91 5.87 -12.62
N ILE A 183 -10.13 6.32 -11.64
CA ILE A 183 -8.76 5.82 -11.39
C ILE A 183 -8.82 4.48 -10.68
N VAL A 184 -9.61 4.32 -9.61
CA VAL A 184 -9.67 3.05 -8.86
C VAL A 184 -10.29 1.96 -9.72
N LYS A 185 -11.45 2.21 -10.34
CA LYS A 185 -12.10 1.21 -11.20
C LYS A 185 -11.29 0.93 -12.47
N GLY A 186 -10.74 1.97 -13.10
CA GLY A 186 -9.91 1.85 -14.30
C GLY A 186 -8.64 1.04 -14.05
N SER A 187 -7.92 1.34 -12.97
CA SER A 187 -6.70 0.62 -12.60
C SER A 187 -7.02 -0.81 -12.19
N THR A 188 -8.02 -1.04 -11.33
CA THR A 188 -8.44 -2.39 -10.92
C THR A 188 -8.86 -3.23 -12.13
N THR A 189 -9.58 -2.66 -13.10
CA THR A 189 -9.91 -3.36 -14.36
C THR A 189 -8.65 -3.68 -15.18
N ALA A 190 -7.69 -2.76 -15.25
CA ALA A 190 -6.47 -2.96 -16.04
C ALA A 190 -5.56 -4.05 -15.45
N TYR A 191 -5.47 -4.11 -14.12
CA TYR A 191 -4.68 -5.08 -13.36
C TYR A 191 -5.32 -6.48 -13.32
N TYR A 192 -6.60 -6.55 -12.98
CA TYR A 192 -7.29 -7.81 -12.66
C TYR A 192 -8.32 -8.25 -13.72
N GLY A 193 -8.60 -7.40 -14.70
CA GLY A 193 -9.67 -7.62 -15.68
C GLY A 193 -11.06 -7.25 -15.16
N PRO A 194 -12.08 -7.22 -16.04
CA PRO A 194 -13.44 -6.82 -15.67
C PRO A 194 -14.14 -7.80 -14.73
N LYS A 195 -13.71 -9.08 -14.74
CA LYS A 195 -14.35 -10.16 -13.98
C LYS A 195 -14.33 -9.96 -12.46
N ILE A 196 -13.39 -9.16 -11.96
CA ILE A 196 -13.31 -8.83 -10.54
C ILE A 196 -14.58 -8.13 -10.04
N PHE A 197 -15.23 -7.32 -10.89
CA PHE A 197 -16.48 -6.63 -10.58
C PHE A 197 -17.72 -7.51 -10.73
N GLU A 198 -17.63 -8.63 -11.45
CA GLU A 198 -18.70 -9.64 -11.45
C GLU A 198 -18.75 -10.38 -10.11
N ILE A 199 -17.58 -10.60 -9.49
CA ILE A 199 -17.45 -11.25 -8.19
C ILE A 199 -17.84 -10.29 -7.06
N ASN A 200 -17.35 -9.06 -7.10
CA ASN A 200 -17.73 -8.02 -6.14
C ASN A 200 -17.99 -6.68 -6.86
N PRO A 201 -19.25 -6.38 -7.19
CA PRO A 201 -19.63 -5.13 -7.85
C PRO A 201 -19.30 -3.88 -7.03
N ASN A 202 -19.26 -4.01 -5.70
CA ASN A 202 -19.03 -2.91 -4.76
C ASN A 202 -17.57 -2.80 -4.30
N LEU A 203 -16.66 -3.49 -4.97
CA LEU A 203 -15.23 -3.48 -4.63
C LEU A 203 -14.63 -2.06 -4.59
N PRO A 204 -14.94 -1.12 -5.51
CA PRO A 204 -14.44 0.23 -5.41
C PRO A 204 -14.87 0.92 -4.12
N GLN A 205 -16.13 0.78 -3.71
CA GLN A 205 -16.67 1.39 -2.51
C GLN A 205 -15.99 0.85 -1.25
N ALA A 206 -15.73 -0.47 -1.22
CA ALA A 206 -15.00 -1.10 -0.11
C ALA A 206 -13.53 -0.66 -0.02
N MET A 207 -12.91 -0.21 -1.12
CA MET A 207 -11.55 0.34 -1.10
C MET A 207 -11.49 1.80 -0.62
N MET A 208 -12.62 2.49 -0.56
CA MET A 208 -12.72 3.92 -0.28
C MET A 208 -13.35 4.24 1.08
N SER A 209 -13.94 3.25 1.74
CA SER A 209 -14.53 3.32 3.09
C SER A 209 -13.47 3.11 4.17
#